data_AF-A0A3B0WIK9-F1
#
_entry.id   AF-A0A3B0WIK9-F1
#
_cell.length_a   1.000
_cell.length_b   1.000
_cell.length_c   1.000
_cell.angle_alpha   90.00
_cell.angle_beta   90.00
_cell.angle_gamma   90.00
#
_symmetry.space_group_name_H-M   'P 1'
#
loop_
_entity.id
_entity.type
_entity.pdbx_description
1 polymer ?
#
loop_
_entity_poly.entity_id
_entity_poly.type
_entity_poly.pdbx_seq_one_letter_code
_entity_poly.pdbx_strand_id
1 'polypeptide(L)'
;MSSETKCLNHLIVLQFNRFLCGGLLTLLLSACSGGSGGSDNDPAKVNASQSKDLIIASALYFDKRTPEGFYQEQSVSDDYYVTNHVKNIDLLPLANRSGLPIFELTSDDATEAMNWSEQAAILQPTYKQLVDVTETALYRQFTRMDPAAPEFIYLQRILKANVLDRNGVDDTYKGRITLPSMSAEDVKLIIEYLWTFTIDNNFGTAVLSSNTDETNNEFVHVMQQAKLNLSFNDSCDSIEIYEVSYSVAKASGFINRTEVLTRVMSAKRTGASLEICST
;
A
#
# COMPACT_ATOMS: atom_id res chain seq x y z
N MET A 1 -3.08 -6.29 49.45
CA MET A 1 -3.76 -5.27 48.64
C MET A 1 -2.93 -5.09 47.38
N SER A 2 -3.25 -5.87 46.34
CA SER A 2 -2.53 -5.88 45.06
C SER A 2 -3.35 -5.08 44.06
N SER A 3 -2.75 -4.03 43.49
CA SER A 3 -3.35 -3.16 42.49
C SER A 3 -3.11 -3.76 41.11
N GLU A 4 -4.13 -4.39 40.53
CA GLU A 4 -4.13 -4.82 39.13
C GLU A 4 -4.41 -3.62 38.21
N THR A 5 -3.39 -3.15 37.52
CA THR A 5 -3.52 -2.15 36.46
C THR A 5 -3.94 -2.87 35.17
N LYS A 6 -5.23 -2.79 34.83
CA LYS A 6 -5.76 -3.26 33.54
C LYS A 6 -5.41 -2.27 32.43
N CYS A 7 -4.54 -2.67 31.51
CA CYS A 7 -4.38 -1.99 30.22
C CYS A 7 -5.55 -2.37 29.30
N LEU A 8 -6.35 -1.38 28.89
CA LEU A 8 -7.31 -1.51 27.81
C LEU A 8 -6.55 -1.50 26.47
N ASN A 9 -6.46 -2.66 25.81
CA ASN A 9 -6.14 -2.72 24.39
C ASN A 9 -7.41 -2.39 23.60
N HIS A 10 -7.52 -1.14 23.15
CA HIS A 10 -8.50 -0.74 22.14
C HIS A 10 -8.06 -1.32 20.79
N LEU A 11 -8.76 -2.35 20.31
CA LEU A 11 -8.77 -2.67 18.88
C LEU A 11 -9.43 -1.48 18.16
N ILE A 12 -8.67 -0.77 17.35
CA ILE A 12 -9.21 0.18 16.38
C ILE A 12 -9.79 -0.64 15.23
N VAL A 13 -11.08 -0.98 15.34
CA VAL A 13 -11.90 -1.43 14.21
C VAL A 13 -12.38 -0.15 13.52
N LEU A 14 -11.74 0.23 12.41
CA LEU A 14 -12.23 1.31 11.55
C LEU A 14 -13.49 0.83 10.84
N GLN A 15 -14.64 1.12 11.43
CA GLN A 15 -15.94 0.94 10.78
C GLN A 15 -16.13 2.03 9.72
N PHE A 16 -16.30 1.60 8.47
CA PHE A 16 -16.70 2.45 7.36
C PHE A 16 -18.17 2.86 7.50
N ASN A 17 -18.43 3.95 8.22
CA ASN A 17 -19.71 4.64 8.16
C ASN A 17 -19.78 5.48 6.87
N ARG A 18 -20.40 4.93 5.83
CA ARG A 18 -20.86 5.71 4.66
C ARG A 18 -22.08 6.54 5.07
N PHE A 19 -21.87 7.75 5.58
CA PHE A 19 -22.93 8.74 5.70
C PHE A 19 -23.20 9.38 4.33
N LEU A 20 -24.28 8.93 3.68
CA LEU A 20 -24.94 9.66 2.59
C LEU A 20 -25.72 10.84 3.18
N CYS A 21 -25.11 12.01 3.24
CA CYS A 21 -25.83 13.27 3.49
C CYS A 21 -26.16 13.92 2.15
N GLY A 22 -27.42 13.79 1.73
CA GLY A 22 -28.02 14.63 0.70
C GLY A 22 -28.17 16.06 1.21
N GLY A 23 -27.48 16.99 0.56
CA GLY A 23 -27.50 18.42 0.88
C GLY A 23 -27.85 19.26 -0.34
N LEU A 24 -28.94 20.00 -0.21
CA LEU A 24 -29.60 20.86 -1.17
C LEU A 24 -28.65 21.94 -1.75
N LEU A 25 -28.69 22.12 -3.08
CA LEU A 25 -27.95 23.12 -3.85
C LEU A 25 -28.67 24.48 -3.79
N THR A 26 -28.10 25.50 -3.15
CA THR A 26 -28.55 26.90 -3.26
C THR A 26 -27.55 27.71 -4.09
N LEU A 27 -27.97 28.07 -5.31
CA LEU A 27 -27.26 28.99 -6.21
C LEU A 27 -27.46 30.42 -5.73
N LEU A 28 -26.40 31.07 -5.26
CA LEU A 28 -26.32 32.52 -5.13
C LEU A 28 -25.32 33.07 -6.14
N LEU A 29 -25.86 33.72 -7.16
CA LEU A 29 -25.14 34.58 -8.10
C LEU A 29 -24.79 35.89 -7.40
N SER A 30 -23.51 36.20 -7.25
CA SER A 30 -23.03 37.57 -7.04
C SER A 30 -22.01 37.92 -8.11
N ALA A 31 -22.29 39.06 -8.74
CA ALA A 31 -21.54 39.63 -9.84
C ALA A 31 -20.53 40.69 -9.36
N CYS A 32 -19.59 40.99 -10.27
CA CYS A 32 -18.83 42.23 -10.44
C CYS A 32 -17.52 42.48 -9.68
N SER A 33 -16.56 42.97 -10.49
CA SER A 33 -15.38 43.82 -10.21
C SER A 33 -14.07 43.07 -10.53
N GLY A 34 -13.28 43.38 -11.56
CA GLY A 34 -12.94 44.70 -12.11
C GLY A 34 -11.58 45.13 -11.56
N GLY A 35 -10.48 44.78 -12.23
CA GLY A 35 -9.12 45.14 -11.79
C GLY A 35 -8.04 44.73 -12.79
N SER A 36 -7.66 45.68 -13.64
CA SER A 36 -6.54 45.58 -14.58
C SER A 36 -5.24 45.94 -13.87
N GLY A 37 -4.27 45.02 -13.84
CA GLY A 37 -2.94 45.23 -13.28
C GLY A 37 -1.97 44.26 -13.93
N GLY A 38 -1.22 44.76 -14.91
CA GLY A 38 -0.23 43.99 -15.65
C GLY A 38 0.88 43.46 -14.75
N SER A 39 1.04 42.14 -14.77
CA SER A 39 2.22 41.44 -14.31
C SER A 39 2.40 40.28 -15.28
N ASP A 40 3.58 40.18 -15.89
CA ASP A 40 4.01 39.08 -16.75
C ASP A 40 4.09 37.77 -15.95
N ASN A 41 2.93 37.27 -15.52
CA ASN A 41 2.74 35.93 -15.01
C ASN A 41 2.08 35.16 -16.14
N ASP A 42 2.89 34.41 -16.90
CA ASP A 42 2.43 33.54 -17.97
C ASP A 42 1.31 32.61 -17.44
N PRO A 43 0.03 32.90 -17.73
CA PRO A 43 -1.11 32.24 -17.07
C PRO A 43 -1.22 30.76 -17.50
N ALA A 44 -0.53 30.38 -18.57
CA ALA A 44 -0.46 29.01 -19.05
C ALA A 44 0.30 28.09 -18.08
N LYS A 45 1.34 28.59 -17.38
CA LYS A 45 2.15 27.77 -16.46
C LYS A 45 1.46 27.51 -15.12
N VAL A 46 0.73 28.50 -14.58
CA VAL A 46 0.00 28.38 -13.32
C VAL A 46 -1.13 27.35 -13.46
N ASN A 47 -1.87 27.38 -14.58
CA ASN A 47 -2.96 26.43 -14.84
C ASN A 47 -2.46 24.99 -15.06
N ALA A 48 -1.31 24.81 -15.72
CA ALA A 48 -0.74 23.48 -15.97
C ALA A 48 -0.20 22.81 -14.69
N SER A 49 0.45 23.57 -13.79
CA SER A 49 0.93 23.02 -12.51
C SER A 49 -0.23 22.67 -11.60
N GLN A 50 -1.22 23.55 -11.48
CA GLN A 50 -2.41 23.29 -10.66
C GLN A 50 -3.21 22.08 -11.19
N SER A 51 -3.24 21.87 -12.51
CA SER A 51 -3.83 20.67 -13.10
C SER A 51 -3.09 19.38 -12.72
N LYS A 52 -1.75 19.39 -12.67
CA LYS A 52 -0.96 18.24 -12.21
C LYS A 52 -1.15 17.96 -10.73
N ASP A 53 -1.15 19.00 -9.90
CA ASP A 53 -1.33 18.89 -8.46
C ASP A 53 -2.70 18.33 -8.10
N LEU A 54 -3.74 18.74 -8.83
CA LEU A 54 -5.08 18.17 -8.70
C LEU A 54 -5.13 16.67 -9.07
N ILE A 55 -4.37 16.24 -10.08
CA ILE A 55 -4.26 14.81 -10.44
C ILE A 55 -3.61 14.02 -9.29
N ILE A 56 -2.53 14.54 -8.70
CA ILE A 56 -1.83 13.90 -7.58
C ILE A 56 -2.74 13.82 -6.35
N ALA A 57 -3.39 14.93 -5.98
CA ALA A 57 -4.34 14.95 -4.88
C ALA A 57 -5.51 13.98 -5.14
N SER A 58 -6.03 13.94 -6.37
CA SER A 58 -7.08 13.01 -6.78
C SER A 58 -6.66 11.55 -6.58
N ALA A 59 -5.44 11.17 -6.96
CA ALA A 59 -4.94 9.82 -6.75
C ALA A 59 -4.89 9.42 -5.27
N LEU A 60 -4.70 10.36 -4.34
CA LEU A 60 -4.63 10.08 -2.91
C LEU A 60 -6.00 10.07 -2.21
N TYR A 61 -6.92 10.94 -2.63
CA TYR A 61 -8.25 11.06 -2.01
C TYR A 61 -9.31 10.14 -2.60
N PHE A 62 -9.07 9.55 -3.77
CA PHE A 62 -9.98 8.64 -4.46
C PHE A 62 -9.37 7.25 -4.67
N ASP A 63 -10.12 6.36 -5.34
CA ASP A 63 -9.82 4.92 -5.38
C ASP A 63 -8.76 4.52 -6.42
N LYS A 64 -8.43 5.38 -7.40
CA LYS A 64 -7.41 5.07 -8.41
C LYS A 64 -6.02 5.52 -7.95
N ARG A 65 -5.32 4.61 -7.26
CA ARG A 65 -4.03 4.89 -6.59
C ARG A 65 -2.79 4.46 -7.35
N THR A 66 -2.93 3.77 -8.48
CA THR A 66 -1.81 3.25 -9.27
C THR A 66 -2.00 3.58 -10.76
N PRO A 67 -0.91 3.71 -11.54
CA PRO A 67 -1.00 4.00 -12.96
C PRO A 67 -1.52 2.78 -13.74
N GLU A 68 -1.91 3.00 -14.99
CA GLU A 68 -2.27 1.91 -15.88
C GLU A 68 -1.10 0.94 -16.09
N GLY A 69 -1.38 -0.36 -16.10
CA GLY A 69 -0.38 -1.40 -16.25
C GLY A 69 0.51 -1.63 -15.02
N PHE A 70 0.23 -0.97 -13.90
CA PHE A 70 0.78 -1.34 -12.59
C PHE A 70 0.14 -2.66 -12.12
N TYR A 71 0.85 -3.38 -11.26
CA TYR A 71 0.34 -4.61 -10.67
C TYR A 71 -1.03 -4.38 -10.01
N GLN A 72 -1.99 -5.18 -10.45
CA GLN A 72 -3.33 -5.23 -9.87
C GLN A 72 -3.75 -6.69 -9.81
N GLU A 73 -4.30 -7.10 -8.69
CA GLU A 73 -4.97 -8.39 -8.61
C GLU A 73 -6.36 -8.27 -9.21
N GLN A 74 -6.73 -9.29 -9.98
CA GLN A 74 -8.11 -9.42 -10.41
C GLN A 74 -8.95 -9.68 -9.15
N SER A 75 -9.91 -8.78 -8.87
CA SER A 75 -10.87 -9.03 -7.80
C SER A 75 -11.63 -10.31 -8.13
N VAL A 76 -11.54 -11.29 -7.25
CA VAL A 76 -12.16 -12.61 -7.47
C VAL A 76 -13.66 -12.57 -7.12
N SER A 77 -14.09 -11.60 -6.31
CA SER A 77 -15.49 -11.35 -5.95
C SER A 77 -15.71 -9.90 -5.50
N ASP A 78 -16.97 -9.55 -5.27
CA ASP A 78 -17.40 -8.32 -4.59
C ASP A 78 -17.34 -8.45 -3.05
N ASP A 79 -16.81 -9.56 -2.52
CA ASP A 79 -16.72 -9.80 -1.07
C ASP A 79 -15.65 -8.93 -0.41
N TYR A 80 -15.82 -8.69 0.89
CA TYR A 80 -14.82 -7.99 1.67
C TYR A 80 -13.66 -8.92 1.99
N TYR A 81 -12.52 -8.71 1.35
CA TYR A 81 -11.31 -9.47 1.64
C TYR A 81 -10.21 -8.63 2.24
N VAL A 82 -9.42 -9.26 3.11
CA VAL A 82 -8.15 -8.73 3.61
C VAL A 82 -7.04 -9.72 3.26
N THR A 83 -6.04 -9.21 2.55
CA THR A 83 -4.82 -9.95 2.20
C THR A 83 -3.73 -9.68 3.23
N ASN A 84 -3.08 -10.73 3.73
CA ASN A 84 -1.88 -10.61 4.55
C ASN A 84 -0.89 -11.73 4.21
N HIS A 85 0.40 -11.39 4.21
CA HIS A 85 1.46 -12.40 4.23
C HIS A 85 1.65 -12.95 5.64
N VAL A 86 1.86 -14.26 5.74
CA VAL A 86 2.20 -14.90 7.01
C VAL A 86 3.61 -14.45 7.42
N LYS A 87 3.74 -13.93 8.63
CA LYS A 87 5.01 -13.45 9.19
C LYS A 87 5.54 -14.41 10.24
N ASN A 88 6.85 -14.34 10.50
CA ASN A 88 7.50 -15.13 11.55
C ASN A 88 6.82 -14.97 12.93
N ILE A 89 6.38 -13.75 13.26
CA ILE A 89 5.68 -13.46 14.53
C ILE A 89 4.27 -14.08 14.60
N ASP A 90 3.64 -14.39 13.46
CA ASP A 90 2.31 -15.00 13.44
C ASP A 90 2.33 -16.45 13.94
N LEU A 91 3.50 -17.08 13.88
CA LEU A 91 3.74 -18.42 14.41
C LEU A 91 3.95 -18.43 15.94
N LEU A 92 3.87 -17.27 16.58
CA LEU A 92 4.06 -17.11 18.02
C LEU A 92 2.76 -16.66 18.72
N PRO A 93 2.53 -17.11 19.97
CA PRO A 93 1.46 -16.56 20.80
C PRO A 93 1.58 -15.04 20.92
N LEU A 94 0.45 -14.33 20.97
CA LEU A 94 0.40 -12.86 20.99
C LEU A 94 1.32 -12.24 22.06
N ALA A 95 1.37 -12.84 23.25
CA ALA A 95 2.22 -12.38 24.36
C ALA A 95 3.73 -12.38 24.04
N ASN A 96 4.16 -13.17 23.06
CA ASN A 96 5.57 -13.37 22.72
C ASN A 96 6.02 -12.58 21.49
N ARG A 97 5.16 -11.76 20.88
CA ARG A 97 5.47 -11.06 19.62
C ARG A 97 6.27 -9.77 19.82
N SER A 98 6.19 -9.17 21.01
CA SER A 98 6.77 -7.85 21.28
C SER A 98 8.29 -7.86 21.17
N GLY A 99 8.86 -6.86 20.46
CA GLY A 99 10.30 -6.66 20.33
C GLY A 99 11.02 -7.61 19.38
N LEU A 100 10.30 -8.48 18.67
CA LEU A 100 10.90 -9.37 17.67
C LEU A 100 10.95 -8.71 16.29
N PRO A 101 11.99 -9.00 15.47
CA PRO A 101 11.99 -8.61 14.07
C PRO A 101 10.81 -9.27 13.35
N ILE A 102 10.19 -8.52 12.44
CA ILE A 102 9.02 -8.97 11.68
C ILE A 102 9.43 -9.11 10.23
N PHE A 103 9.30 -10.32 9.68
CA PHE A 103 9.53 -10.59 8.27
C PHE A 103 8.53 -11.62 7.75
N GLU A 104 8.32 -11.59 6.44
CA GLU A 104 7.41 -12.50 5.75
C GLU A 104 8.09 -13.85 5.53
N LEU A 105 7.33 -14.92 5.70
CA LEU A 105 7.82 -16.27 5.50
C LEU A 105 7.75 -16.64 4.01
N THR A 106 8.76 -17.38 3.56
CA THR A 106 8.83 -17.88 2.19
C THR A 106 9.12 -19.38 2.20
N SER A 107 8.45 -20.15 1.34
CA SER A 107 8.68 -21.59 1.22
C SER A 107 8.22 -22.13 -0.13
N ASP A 108 9.02 -23.05 -0.69
CA ASP A 108 8.64 -23.85 -1.86
C ASP A 108 7.91 -25.15 -1.48
N ASP A 109 7.92 -25.54 -0.19
CA ASP A 109 7.19 -26.71 0.30
C ASP A 109 5.76 -26.33 0.65
N ALA A 110 4.81 -26.88 -0.10
CA ALA A 110 3.38 -26.65 0.12
C ALA A 110 2.92 -27.13 1.50
N THR A 111 3.53 -28.20 2.04
CA THR A 111 3.20 -28.74 3.35
C THR A 111 3.65 -27.80 4.46
N GLU A 112 4.88 -27.30 4.37
CA GLU A 112 5.41 -26.31 5.29
C GLU A 112 4.57 -25.03 5.27
N ALA A 113 4.25 -24.53 4.07
CA ALA A 113 3.41 -23.35 3.90
C ALA A 113 2.02 -23.54 4.54
N MET A 114 1.36 -24.69 4.30
CA MET A 114 0.08 -25.02 4.92
C MET A 114 0.18 -25.01 6.46
N ASN A 115 1.22 -25.64 7.01
CA ASN A 115 1.43 -25.71 8.46
C ASN A 115 1.62 -24.33 9.07
N TRP A 116 2.37 -23.43 8.43
CA TRP A 116 2.51 -22.05 8.88
C TRP A 116 1.20 -21.27 8.83
N SER A 117 0.41 -21.43 7.76
CA SER A 117 -0.92 -20.82 7.69
C SER A 117 -1.83 -21.31 8.82
N GLU A 118 -1.82 -22.61 9.09
CA GLU A 118 -2.66 -23.21 10.13
C GLU A 118 -2.24 -22.77 11.53
N GLN A 119 -0.94 -22.79 11.82
CA GLN A 119 -0.41 -22.30 13.10
C GLN A 119 -0.72 -20.82 13.29
N ALA A 120 -0.55 -19.99 12.25
CA ALA A 120 -0.91 -18.59 12.30
C ALA A 120 -2.40 -18.38 12.59
N ALA A 121 -3.29 -19.21 12.03
CA ALA A 121 -4.73 -19.15 12.27
C ALA A 121 -5.13 -19.58 13.69
N ILE A 122 -4.52 -20.65 14.22
CA ILE A 122 -4.73 -21.13 15.60
C ILE A 122 -4.35 -20.07 16.63
N LEU A 123 -3.31 -19.28 16.35
CA LEU A 123 -2.78 -18.27 17.27
C LEU A 123 -3.49 -16.91 17.17
N GLN A 124 -4.52 -16.78 16.32
CA GLN A 124 -5.38 -15.59 16.29
C GLN A 124 -6.43 -15.62 17.41
N PRO A 125 -7.00 -14.46 17.81
CA PRO A 125 -8.10 -14.42 18.77
C PRO A 125 -9.33 -15.25 18.34
N THR A 126 -9.56 -15.32 17.03
CA THR A 126 -10.62 -16.12 16.42
C THR A 126 -10.02 -16.97 15.32
N TYR A 127 -10.21 -18.29 15.44
CA TYR A 127 -9.79 -19.26 14.44
C TYR A 127 -10.61 -19.08 13.16
N LYS A 128 -9.91 -18.95 12.03
CA LYS A 128 -10.51 -18.82 10.71
C LYS A 128 -10.31 -20.12 9.94
N GLN A 129 -11.40 -20.75 9.56
CA GLN A 129 -11.40 -22.05 8.88
C GLN A 129 -10.82 -21.88 7.48
N LEU A 130 -9.97 -22.83 7.07
CA LEU A 130 -9.51 -22.92 5.70
C LEU A 130 -10.66 -23.38 4.79
N VAL A 131 -10.93 -22.61 3.73
CA VAL A 131 -12.00 -22.92 2.78
C VAL A 131 -11.49 -23.17 1.36
N ASP A 132 -10.32 -22.63 1.01
CA ASP A 132 -9.72 -22.82 -0.31
C ASP A 132 -8.20 -22.61 -0.28
N VAL A 133 -7.50 -23.21 -1.25
CA VAL A 133 -6.06 -23.05 -1.47
C VAL A 133 -5.82 -22.78 -2.95
N THR A 134 -5.23 -21.63 -3.25
CA THR A 134 -4.82 -21.26 -4.60
C THR A 134 -3.32 -21.04 -4.66
N GLU A 135 -2.73 -21.27 -5.82
CA GLU A 135 -1.30 -21.05 -6.05
C GLU A 135 -1.10 -20.22 -7.31
N THR A 136 -0.22 -19.22 -7.20
CA THR A 136 0.24 -18.41 -8.32
C THR A 136 1.72 -18.65 -8.57
N ALA A 137 2.30 -17.95 -9.54
CA ALA A 137 3.75 -17.92 -9.70
C ALA A 137 4.47 -17.35 -8.46
N LEU A 138 3.89 -16.36 -7.78
CA LEU A 138 4.55 -15.63 -6.68
C LEU A 138 4.32 -16.24 -5.30
N TYR A 139 3.15 -16.83 -5.06
CA TYR A 139 2.73 -17.22 -3.71
C TYR A 139 1.74 -18.39 -3.70
N ARG A 140 1.63 -19.03 -2.53
CA ARG A 140 0.47 -19.84 -2.15
C ARG A 140 -0.46 -19.02 -1.28
N GLN A 141 -1.74 -19.10 -1.56
CA GLN A 141 -2.80 -18.41 -0.85
C GLN A 141 -3.73 -19.41 -0.18
N PHE A 142 -3.96 -19.18 1.10
CA PHE A 142 -4.88 -19.93 1.94
C PHE A 142 -6.06 -19.02 2.24
N THR A 143 -7.18 -19.28 1.60
CA THR A 143 -8.43 -18.54 1.80
C THR A 143 -9.06 -19.05 3.08
N ARG A 144 -9.26 -18.14 4.05
CA ARG A 144 -9.83 -18.45 5.35
C ARG A 144 -11.06 -17.60 5.64
N MET A 145 -11.98 -18.18 6.39
CA MET A 145 -13.27 -17.56 6.71
C MET A 145 -13.65 -17.85 8.17
N ASP A 146 -14.27 -16.89 8.85
CA ASP A 146 -14.95 -17.14 10.11
C ASP A 146 -16.40 -17.55 9.80
N PRO A 147 -16.86 -18.76 10.18
CA PRO A 147 -18.26 -19.15 9.96
C PRO A 147 -19.28 -18.23 10.64
N ALA A 148 -18.89 -17.48 11.67
CA ALA A 148 -19.75 -16.49 12.33
C ALA A 148 -19.85 -15.16 11.56
N ALA A 149 -18.95 -14.92 10.59
CA ALA A 149 -18.89 -13.71 9.77
C ALA A 149 -18.37 -14.05 8.34
N PRO A 150 -19.12 -14.86 7.58
CA PRO A 150 -18.67 -15.43 6.31
C PRO A 150 -18.44 -14.40 5.19
N GLU A 151 -18.98 -13.20 5.32
CA GLU A 151 -18.79 -12.08 4.39
C GLU A 151 -17.38 -11.48 4.44
N PHE A 152 -16.57 -11.82 5.46
CA PHE A 152 -15.18 -11.37 5.60
C PHE A 152 -14.21 -12.50 5.25
N ILE A 153 -13.57 -12.36 4.09
CA ILE A 153 -12.58 -13.30 3.58
C ILE A 153 -11.18 -12.86 4.00
N TYR A 154 -10.38 -13.82 4.46
CA TYR A 154 -8.99 -13.59 4.87
C TYR A 154 -8.06 -14.39 3.97
N LEU A 155 -7.28 -13.69 3.15
CA LEU A 155 -6.33 -14.30 2.24
C LEU A 155 -4.96 -14.30 2.90
N GLN A 156 -4.52 -15.46 3.39
CA GLN A 156 -3.18 -15.63 3.95
C GLN A 156 -2.22 -16.09 2.86
N ARG A 157 -1.12 -15.37 2.67
CA ARG A 157 -0.15 -15.66 1.60
C ARG A 157 1.20 -16.05 2.15
N ILE A 158 1.83 -17.00 1.46
CA ILE A 158 3.22 -17.41 1.69
C ILE A 158 3.93 -17.34 0.35
N LEU A 159 4.98 -16.55 0.28
CA LEU A 159 5.75 -16.36 -0.95
C LEU A 159 6.51 -17.63 -1.30
N LYS A 160 6.69 -17.87 -2.61
CA LYS A 160 7.48 -18.99 -3.10
C LYS A 160 8.96 -18.60 -3.08
N ALA A 161 9.76 -19.37 -2.34
CA ALA A 161 11.17 -19.07 -2.12
C ALA A 161 12.01 -19.20 -3.40
N ASN A 162 11.53 -19.94 -4.41
CA ASN A 162 12.14 -20.03 -5.73
C ASN A 162 11.83 -18.84 -6.66
N VAL A 163 11.01 -17.90 -6.22
CA VAL A 163 10.77 -16.63 -6.93
C VAL A 163 11.31 -15.45 -6.14
N LEU A 164 10.99 -15.39 -4.85
CA LEU A 164 11.36 -14.29 -3.97
C LEU A 164 11.60 -14.80 -2.55
N ASP A 165 12.83 -14.64 -2.08
CA ASP A 165 13.21 -14.87 -0.69
C ASP A 165 13.15 -13.57 0.11
N ARG A 166 12.33 -13.57 1.17
CA ARG A 166 12.17 -12.44 2.10
C ARG A 166 12.50 -12.82 3.54
N ASN A 167 13.14 -13.97 3.75
CA ASN A 167 13.56 -14.36 5.09
C ASN A 167 14.60 -13.36 5.62
N GLY A 168 14.34 -12.81 6.82
CA GLY A 168 15.23 -11.86 7.46
C GLY A 168 15.26 -10.46 6.82
N VAL A 169 14.26 -10.10 6.03
CA VAL A 169 14.08 -8.72 5.53
C VAL A 169 14.04 -7.72 6.70
N ASP A 170 14.74 -6.60 6.52
CA ASP A 170 14.81 -5.50 7.46
C ASP A 170 14.80 -4.13 6.75
N ASP A 171 15.22 -3.07 7.45
CA ASP A 171 15.29 -1.72 6.88
C ASP A 171 16.26 -1.60 5.70
N THR A 172 17.29 -2.45 5.64
CA THR A 172 18.34 -2.44 4.63
C THR A 172 18.13 -3.49 3.53
N TYR A 173 17.79 -4.71 3.90
CA TYR A 173 17.59 -5.83 2.98
C TYR A 173 16.11 -5.96 2.64
N LYS A 174 15.74 -5.73 1.38
CA LYS A 174 14.33 -5.80 0.92
C LYS A 174 13.95 -7.13 0.28
N GLY A 175 14.81 -8.14 0.39
CA GLY A 175 14.60 -9.46 -0.19
C GLY A 175 15.52 -9.74 -1.38
N ARG A 176 15.38 -10.94 -1.91
CA ARG A 176 16.17 -11.44 -3.03
C ARG A 176 15.27 -12.14 -4.03
N ILE A 177 15.28 -11.69 -5.29
CA ILE A 177 14.65 -12.41 -6.39
C ILE A 177 15.51 -13.64 -6.73
N THR A 178 14.92 -14.83 -6.70
CA THR A 178 15.63 -16.11 -6.82
C THR A 178 15.37 -16.82 -8.15
N LEU A 179 14.69 -16.13 -9.09
CA LEU A 179 14.45 -16.63 -10.45
C LEU A 179 15.79 -16.97 -11.15
N PRO A 180 15.87 -18.13 -11.85
CA PRO A 180 17.10 -18.56 -12.53
C PRO A 180 17.45 -17.67 -13.73
N SER A 181 16.45 -17.07 -14.35
CA SER A 181 16.57 -16.03 -15.38
C SER A 181 15.53 -14.97 -15.04
N MET A 182 15.97 -13.73 -14.91
CA MET A 182 15.14 -12.59 -14.52
C MET A 182 15.04 -11.64 -15.69
N SER A 183 13.84 -11.18 -16.01
CA SER A 183 13.61 -10.09 -16.97
C SER A 183 13.20 -8.79 -16.27
N ALA A 184 13.14 -7.69 -17.03
CA ALA A 184 12.63 -6.42 -16.52
C ALA A 184 11.14 -6.53 -16.10
N GLU A 185 10.35 -7.33 -16.82
CA GLU A 185 8.95 -7.60 -16.48
C GLU A 185 8.81 -8.38 -15.17
N ASP A 186 9.70 -9.36 -14.90
CA ASP A 186 9.70 -10.08 -13.62
C ASP A 186 10.00 -9.13 -12.46
N VAL A 187 11.01 -8.27 -12.61
CA VAL A 187 11.36 -7.26 -11.61
C VAL A 187 10.22 -6.29 -11.39
N LYS A 188 9.64 -5.76 -12.47
CA LYS A 188 8.45 -4.90 -12.40
C LYS A 188 7.35 -5.57 -11.59
N LEU A 189 6.95 -6.78 -12.00
CA LEU A 189 5.89 -7.55 -11.36
C LEU A 189 6.13 -7.73 -9.85
N ILE A 190 7.34 -8.17 -9.48
CA ILE A 190 7.69 -8.46 -8.09
C ILE A 190 7.74 -7.19 -7.25
N ILE A 191 8.36 -6.12 -7.73
CA ILE A 191 8.50 -4.87 -6.97
C ILE A 191 7.13 -4.20 -6.79
N GLU A 192 6.29 -4.17 -7.83
CA GLU A 192 4.94 -3.61 -7.75
C GLU A 192 4.01 -4.46 -6.85
N TYR A 193 4.16 -5.79 -6.87
CA TYR A 193 3.49 -6.68 -5.91
C TYR A 193 3.86 -6.34 -4.47
N LEU A 194 5.16 -6.20 -4.21
CA LEU A 194 5.66 -5.88 -2.87
C LEU A 194 5.22 -4.50 -2.40
N TRP A 195 5.18 -3.52 -3.29
CA TRP A 195 4.60 -2.21 -2.98
C TRP A 195 3.12 -2.35 -2.56
N THR A 196 2.37 -3.18 -3.29
CA THR A 196 0.91 -3.32 -3.10
C THR A 196 0.54 -3.97 -1.76
N PHE A 197 1.32 -4.94 -1.29
CA PHE A 197 0.94 -5.78 -0.13
C PHE A 197 1.91 -5.77 1.05
N THR A 198 3.14 -5.30 0.87
CA THR A 198 4.21 -5.49 1.86
C THR A 198 4.85 -4.19 2.32
N ILE A 199 5.36 -3.39 1.38
CA ILE A 199 6.31 -2.32 1.67
C ILE A 199 5.59 -1.03 2.08
N ASP A 200 4.50 -0.69 1.38
CA ASP A 200 3.77 0.55 1.59
C ASP A 200 2.30 0.25 1.90
N ASN A 201 1.71 1.02 2.82
CA ASN A 201 0.29 0.94 3.09
C ASN A 201 -0.47 1.76 2.04
N ASN A 202 -1.19 1.07 1.16
CA ASN A 202 -2.02 1.69 0.11
C ASN A 202 -3.12 2.64 0.64
N PHE A 203 -3.38 2.70 1.95
CA PHE A 203 -4.36 3.60 2.57
C PHE A 203 -3.95 5.09 2.52
N GLY A 204 -2.66 5.42 2.40
CA GLY A 204 -2.17 6.80 2.38
C GLY A 204 -1.18 7.11 1.26
N THR A 205 -0.94 6.15 0.37
CA THR A 205 0.05 6.27 -0.71
C THR A 205 -0.59 6.02 -2.07
N ALA A 206 0.00 6.63 -3.10
CA ALA A 206 -0.32 6.40 -4.49
C ALA A 206 0.96 6.35 -5.33
N VAL A 207 0.96 5.52 -6.38
CA VAL A 207 1.99 5.54 -7.42
C VAL A 207 1.46 6.40 -8.57
N LEU A 208 2.23 7.41 -8.95
CA LEU A 208 1.89 8.34 -10.03
C LEU A 208 2.42 7.84 -11.38
N SER A 209 3.61 7.24 -11.36
CA SER A 209 4.25 6.61 -12.51
C SER A 209 5.24 5.56 -12.02
N SER A 210 5.55 4.60 -12.89
CA SER A 210 6.60 3.61 -12.66
C SER A 210 7.27 3.22 -13.98
N ASN A 211 8.55 2.88 -13.91
CA ASN A 211 9.31 2.36 -15.05
C ASN A 211 10.36 1.35 -14.56
N THR A 212 10.70 0.38 -15.41
CA THR A 212 11.82 -0.54 -15.15
C THR A 212 12.82 -0.43 -16.27
N ASP A 213 14.04 -0.04 -15.93
CA ASP A 213 15.17 0.01 -16.84
C ASP A 213 16.09 -1.19 -16.60
N GLU A 214 16.63 -1.74 -17.69
CA GLU A 214 17.59 -2.83 -17.63
C GLU A 214 18.99 -2.31 -18.02
N THR A 215 19.98 -2.61 -17.18
CA THR A 215 21.39 -2.36 -17.48
C THR A 215 22.15 -3.68 -17.58
N ASN A 216 23.46 -3.63 -17.80
CA ASN A 216 24.29 -4.84 -17.87
C ASN A 216 24.30 -5.65 -16.56
N ASN A 217 24.25 -4.97 -15.41
CA ASN A 217 24.49 -5.59 -14.10
C ASN A 217 23.26 -5.62 -13.18
N GLU A 218 22.27 -4.78 -13.46
CA GLU A 218 21.11 -4.59 -12.59
C GLU A 218 19.85 -4.23 -13.39
N PHE A 219 18.70 -4.47 -12.77
CA PHE A 219 17.44 -3.84 -13.12
C PHE A 219 17.18 -2.70 -12.14
N VAL A 220 16.67 -1.58 -12.64
CA VAL A 220 16.30 -0.42 -11.82
C VAL A 220 14.83 -0.12 -12.03
N HIS A 221 14.02 -0.33 -11.00
CA HIS A 221 12.60 0.01 -11.01
C HIS A 221 12.37 1.30 -10.24
N VAL A 222 11.93 2.35 -10.93
CA VAL A 222 11.68 3.67 -10.33
C VAL A 222 10.18 3.92 -10.27
N MET A 223 9.70 4.34 -9.11
CA MET A 223 8.33 4.81 -8.88
C MET A 223 8.35 6.27 -8.45
N GLN A 224 7.45 7.07 -9.01
CA GLN A 224 7.07 8.33 -8.40
C GLN A 224 5.89 8.07 -7.45
N GLN A 225 6.12 8.21 -6.14
CA GLN A 225 5.12 7.95 -5.12
C GLN A 225 4.63 9.25 -4.50
N ALA A 226 3.34 9.32 -4.16
CA ALA A 226 2.77 10.39 -3.35
C ALA A 226 2.29 9.81 -2.03
N LYS A 227 2.48 10.56 -0.94
CA LYS A 227 2.06 10.19 0.41
C LYS A 227 1.23 11.30 1.03
N LEU A 228 0.05 10.95 1.51
CA LEU A 228 -0.87 11.84 2.19
C LEU A 228 -0.61 11.86 3.70
N ASN A 229 -0.33 13.04 4.24
CA ASN A 229 -0.22 13.31 5.66
C ASN A 229 -1.42 14.15 6.11
N LEU A 230 -2.43 13.47 6.67
CA LEU A 230 -3.70 14.07 7.08
C LEU A 230 -3.52 15.08 8.22
N SER A 231 -4.28 16.17 8.14
CA SER A 231 -4.39 17.21 9.14
C SER A 231 -5.78 17.18 9.79
N PHE A 232 -5.84 17.26 11.12
CA PHE A 232 -7.09 17.07 11.88
C PHE A 232 -7.82 18.37 12.25
N ASN A 233 -7.29 19.54 11.87
CA ASN A 233 -7.78 20.86 12.33
C ASN A 233 -8.46 21.68 11.22
N ASP A 234 -9.16 21.03 10.29
CA ASP A 234 -9.71 21.65 9.06
C ASP A 234 -8.67 22.38 8.20
N SER A 235 -7.39 22.18 8.48
CA SER A 235 -6.25 22.63 7.69
C SER A 235 -6.02 21.74 6.48
N CYS A 236 -5.20 22.23 5.56
CA CYS A 236 -4.78 21.44 4.42
C CYS A 236 -3.92 20.25 4.86
N ASP A 237 -4.11 19.13 4.19
CA ASP A 237 -3.25 17.97 4.30
C ASP A 237 -1.95 18.24 3.54
N SER A 238 -0.85 17.69 4.05
CA SER A 238 0.45 17.75 3.37
C SER A 238 0.59 16.52 2.47
N ILE A 239 0.98 16.72 1.22
CA ILE A 239 1.27 15.66 0.27
C ILE A 239 2.76 15.72 -0.07
N GLU A 240 3.46 14.65 0.27
CA GLU A 240 4.88 14.46 -0.01
C GLU A 240 5.03 13.60 -1.27
N ILE A 241 5.87 14.02 -2.20
CA ILE A 241 6.13 13.32 -3.45
C ILE A 241 7.57 12.82 -3.44
N TYR A 242 7.73 11.51 -3.57
CA TYR A 242 8.98 10.80 -3.54
C TYR A 242 9.33 10.21 -4.91
N GLU A 243 10.61 10.18 -5.20
CA GLU A 243 11.16 9.23 -6.16
C GLU A 243 11.70 8.04 -5.35
N VAL A 244 11.18 6.86 -5.62
CA VAL A 244 11.56 5.61 -4.95
C VAL A 244 12.18 4.70 -6.00
N SER A 245 13.44 4.34 -5.80
CA SER A 245 14.19 3.49 -6.73
C SER A 245 14.53 2.16 -6.08
N TYR A 246 14.27 1.08 -6.82
CA TYR A 246 14.62 -0.29 -6.47
C TYR A 246 15.68 -0.79 -7.44
N SER A 247 16.90 -1.01 -6.94
CA SER A 247 17.97 -1.66 -7.70
C SER A 247 17.98 -3.15 -7.38
N VAL A 248 17.92 -3.97 -8.42
CA VAL A 248 17.98 -5.43 -8.34
C VAL A 248 19.21 -5.93 -9.09
N ALA A 249 20.22 -6.41 -8.37
CA ALA A 249 21.44 -6.92 -8.97
C ALA A 249 21.18 -8.24 -9.72
N LYS A 250 21.56 -8.36 -10.99
CA LYS A 250 21.30 -9.56 -11.80
C LYS A 250 21.99 -10.81 -11.28
N ALA A 251 23.21 -10.66 -10.76
CA ALA A 251 24.01 -11.80 -10.29
C ALA A 251 23.49 -12.42 -9.00
N SER A 252 22.86 -11.61 -8.14
CA SER A 252 22.45 -12.04 -6.80
C SER A 252 20.94 -11.97 -6.59
N GLY A 253 20.22 -11.12 -7.30
CA GLY A 253 18.80 -10.82 -7.09
C GLY A 253 18.52 -9.93 -5.88
N PHE A 254 19.54 -9.43 -5.18
CA PHE A 254 19.37 -8.56 -4.02
C PHE A 254 18.63 -7.27 -4.39
N ILE A 255 17.60 -6.93 -3.61
CA ILE A 255 16.79 -5.73 -3.80
C ILE A 255 17.27 -4.65 -2.81
N ASN A 256 17.75 -3.53 -3.35
CA ASN A 256 18.06 -2.32 -2.59
C ASN A 256 17.00 -1.26 -2.88
N ARG A 257 16.58 -0.49 -1.86
CA ARG A 257 15.61 0.61 -2.00
C ARG A 257 16.26 1.93 -1.61
N THR A 258 16.08 2.95 -2.42
CA THR A 258 16.36 4.34 -2.07
C THR A 258 15.10 5.18 -2.26
N GLU A 259 14.97 6.23 -1.47
CA GLU A 259 13.81 7.11 -1.47
C GLU A 259 14.27 8.54 -1.27
N VAL A 260 13.80 9.42 -2.15
CA VAL A 260 14.18 10.84 -2.16
C VAL A 260 12.91 11.68 -2.22
N LEU A 261 12.72 12.54 -1.22
CA LEU A 261 11.67 13.55 -1.25
C LEU A 261 11.99 14.56 -2.35
N THR A 262 11.11 14.66 -3.35
CA THR A 262 11.30 15.54 -4.51
C THR A 262 10.47 16.81 -4.42
N ARG A 263 9.30 16.75 -3.79
CA ARG A 263 8.37 17.88 -3.69
C ARG A 263 7.40 17.70 -2.52
N VAL A 264 6.95 18.82 -1.96
CA VAL A 264 5.83 18.89 -1.02
C VAL A 264 4.78 19.83 -1.60
N MET A 265 3.51 19.48 -1.45
CA MET A 265 2.37 20.33 -1.79
C MET A 265 1.27 20.17 -0.73
N SER A 266 0.31 21.08 -0.71
CA SER A 266 -0.80 21.03 0.25
C SER A 266 -2.13 20.96 -0.50
N ALA A 267 -3.03 20.11 -0.04
CA ALA A 267 -4.37 19.98 -0.61
C ALA A 267 -5.41 19.78 0.48
N LYS A 268 -6.67 20.06 0.15
CA LYS A 268 -7.81 19.81 1.03
C LYS A 268 -8.93 19.18 0.23
N ARG A 269 -9.59 18.20 0.84
CA ARG A 269 -10.86 17.66 0.35
C ARG A 269 -12.02 18.27 1.13
N THR A 270 -12.96 18.87 0.41
CA THR A 270 -14.22 19.40 0.97
C THR A 270 -15.39 18.70 0.27
N GLY A 271 -15.93 17.66 0.91
CA GLY A 271 -16.95 16.80 0.31
C GLY A 271 -16.44 16.03 -0.91
N ALA A 272 -16.95 16.35 -2.09
CA ALA A 272 -16.51 15.78 -3.37
C ALA A 272 -15.46 16.65 -4.09
N SER A 273 -15.21 17.86 -3.61
CA SER A 273 -14.28 18.80 -4.22
C SER A 273 -12.88 18.67 -3.65
N LEU A 274 -11.88 18.88 -4.50
CA LEU A 274 -10.47 18.99 -4.13
C LEU A 274 -9.97 20.41 -4.41
N GLU A 275 -9.22 20.95 -3.47
CA GLU A 275 -8.59 22.26 -3.57
C GLU A 275 -7.09 22.13 -3.29
N ILE A 276 -6.28 22.80 -4.10
CA ILE A 276 -4.85 22.94 -3.83
C ILE A 276 -4.67 24.17 -2.96
N CYS A 277 -4.03 23.99 -1.82
CA CYS A 277 -3.83 25.08 -0.88
C CYS A 277 -2.63 25.93 -1.27
N SER A 278 -2.77 27.25 -1.10
CA SER A 278 -1.64 28.16 -1.25
C SER A 278 -0.64 27.89 -0.12
N THR A 279 0.61 27.61 -0.48
CA THR A 279 1.74 27.52 0.45
C THR A 279 2.21 28.89 0.91
#